data_AF-A0A2W5YQD2-F1
#
_entry.id   AF-A0A2W5YQD2-F1
#
_cell.length_a   1.000
_cell.length_b   1.000
_cell.length_c   1.000
_cell.angle_alpha   90.00
_cell.angle_beta   90.00
_cell.angle_gamma   90.00
#
_symmetry.space_group_name_H-M   'P 1'
#
loop_
_entity.id
_entity.type
_entity.pdbx_description
1 polymer ?
#
loop_
_entity_poly.entity_id
_entity_poly.type
_entity_poly.pdbx_seq_one_letter_code
_entity_poly.pdbx_strand_id
1 'polypeptide(L)'
;MSQILPYQHLTTASLNRDDKVETLRLLFSSHDVELRGHNLRTLLLALQDFAVKWIRAMPERYEGLDPGENGVITEIRIEDAE
;
A
#
# COMPACT_ATOMS: atom_id res chain seq x y z
N MET A 1 -14.28 -4.14 -5.79
CA MET A 1 -14.36 -5.41 -5.06
C MET A 1 -13.42 -5.32 -3.87
N SER A 2 -13.80 -5.79 -2.68
CA SER A 2 -12.90 -5.78 -1.50
C SER A 2 -12.23 -7.14 -1.36
N GLN A 3 -10.92 -7.16 -1.11
CA GLN A 3 -10.13 -8.38 -0.95
C GLN A 3 -9.60 -8.49 0.48
N ILE A 4 -9.63 -9.70 1.04
CA ILE A 4 -9.14 -9.98 2.39
C ILE A 4 -7.83 -10.76 2.26
N LEU A 5 -6.74 -10.17 2.74
CA LEU A 5 -5.41 -10.77 2.74
C LEU A 5 -4.95 -10.96 4.19
N PRO A 6 -4.77 -12.21 4.66
CA PRO A 6 -4.35 -12.48 6.03
C PRO A 6 -2.90 -12.02 6.27
N TYR A 7 -2.67 -11.27 7.36
CA TYR A 7 -1.32 -10.87 7.79
C TYR A 7 -0.36 -12.04 7.98
N GLN A 8 -0.86 -13.18 8.44
CA GLN A 8 -0.06 -14.39 8.63
C GLN A 8 0.54 -14.93 7.31
N HIS A 9 0.04 -14.47 6.16
CA HIS A 9 0.56 -14.83 4.84
C HIS A 9 1.43 -13.74 4.23
N LEU A 10 1.61 -12.59 4.89
CA LEU A 10 2.51 -11.54 4.42
C LEU A 10 3.95 -12.02 4.60
N THR A 11 4.65 -12.26 3.50
CA THR A 11 6.05 -12.70 3.48
C THR A 11 7.00 -11.54 3.43
N THR A 12 6.71 -10.53 2.61
CA THR A 12 7.61 -9.39 2.42
C THR A 12 6.82 -8.10 2.20
N ALA A 13 7.34 -7.01 2.74
CA ALA A 13 6.90 -5.65 2.42
C ALA A 13 8.12 -4.81 2.04
N SER A 14 8.11 -4.21 0.85
CA SER A 14 9.23 -3.41 0.37
C SER A 14 8.73 -2.07 -0.18
N LEU A 15 9.46 -1.01 0.15
CA LEU A 15 9.16 0.35 -0.30
C LEU A 15 10.25 0.80 -1.25
N ASN A 16 9.85 1.16 -2.47
CA ASN A 16 10.67 1.88 -3.42
C ASN A 16 10.23 3.35 -3.47
N ARG A 17 11.18 4.28 -3.43
CA ARG A 17 10.91 5.71 -3.48
C ARG A 17 11.51 6.25 -4.77
N ASP A 18 10.65 6.61 -5.71
CA ASP A 18 11.00 7.40 -6.88
C ASP A 18 10.74 8.89 -6.54
N ASP A 19 11.35 9.83 -7.27
CA ASP A 19 11.30 11.27 -7.02
C ASP A 19 9.86 11.85 -7.08
N LYS A 20 8.92 11.12 -7.70
CA LYS A 20 7.54 11.58 -7.89
C LYS A 20 6.49 10.69 -7.24
N VAL A 21 6.76 9.40 -7.06
CA VAL A 21 5.80 8.45 -6.50
C VAL A 21 6.54 7.37 -5.71
N GLU A 22 5.96 6.98 -4.59
CA GLU A 22 6.42 5.83 -3.84
C GLU A 22 5.60 4.61 -4.24
N THR A 23 6.28 3.47 -4.29
CA THR A 23 5.66 2.17 -4.55
C THR A 23 5.95 1.24 -3.37
N LEU A 24 4.89 0.80 -2.70
CA LEU A 24 4.93 -0.20 -1.63
C LEU A 24 4.41 -1.53 -2.18
N ARG A 25 5.29 -2.53 -2.23
CA ARG A 25 4.96 -3.89 -2.66
C ARG A 25 4.79 -4.79 -1.45
N LEU A 26 3.66 -5.47 -1.37
CA LEU A 26 3.31 -6.43 -0.32
C LEU A 26 3.14 -7.79 -0.97
N LEU A 27 4.07 -8.70 -0.66
CA LEU A 27 3.99 -10.08 -1.11
C LEU A 27 3.28 -10.90 -0.04
N PHE A 28 2.15 -11.48 -0.43
CA PHE A 28 1.45 -12.51 0.34
C PHE A 28 1.70 -13.87 -0.30
N SER A 29 1.51 -14.95 0.46
CA SER A 29 1.67 -16.33 -0.06
C SER A 29 0.84 -16.65 -1.31
N SER A 30 -0.22 -15.89 -1.59
CA SER A 30 -1.09 -16.10 -2.75
C SER A 30 -1.28 -14.88 -3.64
N HIS A 31 -0.80 -13.71 -3.23
CA HIS A 31 -1.04 -12.47 -3.97
C HIS A 31 0.15 -11.55 -3.90
N ASP A 32 0.39 -10.83 -4.98
CA ASP A 32 1.23 -9.66 -5.00
C ASP A 32 0.35 -8.40 -4.99
N VAL A 33 0.62 -7.50 -4.05
CA VAL A 33 -0.10 -6.23 -3.95
C VAL A 33 0.86 -5.08 -4.14
N GLU A 34 0.62 -4.29 -5.19
CA GLU A 34 1.33 -3.06 -5.45
C GLU A 34 0.46 -1.86 -5.05
N LEU A 35 1.00 -1.03 -4.16
CA LEU A 35 0.41 0.24 -3.74
C LEU A 35 1.28 1.36 -4.27
N ARG A 36 0.67 2.32 -4.97
CA ARG A 36 1.38 3.52 -5.44
C ARG A 36 0.79 4.75 -4.76
N GLY A 37 1.64 5.74 -4.47
CA GLY A 37 1.19 6.98 -3.85
C GLY A 37 2.32 7.78 -3.22
N HIS A 38 2.03 8.46 -2.11
CA HIS A 38 2.94 9.38 -1.43
C HIS A 38 3.05 9.04 0.05
N ASN A 39 4.25 9.19 0.61
CA ASN A 39 4.53 8.97 2.03
C ASN A 39 4.04 7.61 2.56
N LEU A 40 4.20 6.57 1.75
CA LEU A 40 3.87 5.18 2.04
C LEU A 40 4.80 4.56 3.09
N ARG A 41 5.89 5.25 3.48
CA ARG A 41 6.72 4.82 4.62
C ARG A 41 5.91 4.66 5.90
N THR A 42 5.02 5.60 6.21
CA THR A 42 4.18 5.53 7.41
C THR A 42 3.27 4.30 7.37
N LEU A 43 2.77 3.96 6.18
CA LEU A 43 1.98 2.74 5.96
C LEU A 43 2.82 1.47 6.13
N LEU A 44 4.04 1.43 5.59
CA LEU A 44 4.96 0.30 5.77
C LEU A 44 5.24 0.04 7.25
N LEU A 45 5.49 1.07 8.05
CA LEU A 45 5.72 0.93 9.49
C LEU A 45 4.47 0.43 10.21
N ALA A 46 3.30 0.97 9.90
CA ALA A 46 2.04 0.50 10.50
C ALA A 46 1.70 -0.95 10.12
N LEU A 47 2.13 -1.44 8.95
CA LEU A 47 2.01 -2.85 8.56
C LEU A 47 2.92 -3.76 9.40
N GLN A 48 4.13 -3.30 9.75
CA GLN A 48 5.05 -4.05 10.63
C GLN A 48 4.47 -4.22 12.04
N ASP A 49 3.73 -3.23 12.52
CA ASP A 49 3.05 -3.27 13.82
C ASP A 49 1.68 -4.00 13.77
N PHE A 50 1.30 -4.57 12.62
CA PHE A 50 -0.04 -5.15 12.39
C PHE A 50 -1.19 -4.18 12.72
N ALA A 51 -0.94 -2.87 12.62
CA ALA A 51 -1.87 -1.83 13.03
C ALA A 51 -2.87 -1.44 11.92
N VAL A 52 -2.63 -1.87 10.68
CA VAL A 52 -3.47 -1.52 9.53
C VAL A 52 -4.64 -2.50 9.41
N LYS A 53 -5.88 -1.99 9.49
CA LYS A 53 -7.08 -2.83 9.37
C LYS A 53 -7.59 -2.96 7.93
N TRP A 54 -7.42 -1.90 7.15
CA TRP A 54 -7.83 -1.84 5.74
C TRP A 54 -7.06 -0.72 5.05
N ILE A 55 -6.92 -0.85 3.73
CA ILE A 55 -6.32 0.14 2.83
C ILE A 55 -7.30 0.44 1.70
N ARG A 56 -7.25 1.66 1.17
CA ARG A 56 -8.06 2.07 0.02
C ARG A 56 -7.31 3.16 -0.76
N ALA A 57 -7.44 3.14 -2.08
CA ALA A 57 -7.03 4.26 -2.90
C ALA A 57 -7.88 5.50 -2.59
N MET A 58 -7.22 6.65 -2.53
CA MET A 58 -7.85 7.95 -2.40
C MET A 58 -8.66 8.24 -3.67
N PRO A 59 -9.93 8.69 -3.55
CA PRO A 59 -10.72 9.06 -4.72
C PRO A 59 -10.06 10.19 -5.53
N GLU A 60 -10.11 10.11 -6.86
CA GLU A 60 -9.48 11.06 -7.80
C GLU A 60 -9.80 12.54 -7.51
N ARG A 61 -11.01 12.82 -7.01
CA ARG A 61 -11.47 14.17 -6.62
C ARG A 61 -10.60 14.85 -5.54
N TYR A 62 -9.69 14.09 -4.92
CA TYR A 62 -8.80 14.52 -3.85
C TYR A 62 -7.31 14.47 -4.26
N GLU A 63 -6.96 14.07 -5.49
CA GLU A 63 -5.55 13.93 -5.93
C GLU A 63 -4.71 15.20 -5.79
N GLY A 64 -5.35 16.38 -5.83
CA GLY A 64 -4.66 17.67 -5.65
C GLY A 64 -4.49 18.11 -4.19
N LEU A 65 -4.95 17.33 -3.21
CA LEU A 65 -4.72 17.63 -1.79
C LEU A 65 -3.28 17.27 -1.43
N ASP A 66 -2.60 18.20 -0.76
CA ASP A 66 -1.28 17.96 -0.19
C ASP A 66 -1.36 16.75 0.78
N PRO A 67 -0.62 15.67 0.50
CA PRO A 67 -0.60 14.50 1.39
C PRO A 67 -0.08 14.85 2.79
N GLY A 68 0.67 15.94 2.94
CA GLY A 68 1.26 16.35 4.20
C GLY A 68 2.09 15.21 4.80
N GLU A 69 1.88 14.92 6.09
CA GLU A 69 2.53 13.81 6.79
C GLU A 69 1.76 12.48 6.70
N ASN A 70 0.60 12.45 6.02
CA ASN A 70 -0.22 11.25 5.89
C ASN A 70 0.18 10.44 4.66
N GLY A 71 0.13 9.11 4.79
CA GLY A 71 0.28 8.22 3.65
C GLY A 71 -0.95 8.28 2.75
N VAL A 72 -0.74 8.57 1.48
CA VAL A 72 -1.79 8.61 0.46
C VAL A 72 -1.54 7.50 -0.55
N ILE A 73 -2.55 6.67 -0.78
CA ILE A 73 -2.53 5.64 -1.83
C ILE A 73 -3.35 6.17 -3.01
N THR A 74 -2.77 6.25 -4.20
CA THR A 74 -3.45 6.66 -5.44
C THR A 74 -3.91 5.46 -6.26
N GLU A 75 -3.16 4.35 -6.21
CA GLU A 75 -3.46 3.15 -6.98
C GLU A 75 -3.20 1.90 -6.12
N ILE A 76 -4.07 0.89 -6.28
CA ILE A 76 -3.90 -0.45 -5.70
C ILE A 76 -4.04 -1.45 -6.84
N ARG A 77 -3.01 -2.27 -7.04
CA ARG A 77 -3.05 -3.42 -7.95
C ARG A 77 -2.87 -4.69 -7.14
N ILE A 78 -3.66 -5.71 -7.48
CA ILE A 78 -3.60 -7.02 -6.83
C ILE A 78 -3.51 -8.05 -7.94
N GLU A 79 -2.50 -8.89 -7.87
CA GLU A 79 -2.22 -9.98 -8.80
C GLU A 79 -2.06 -11.28 -8.01
N ASP A 80 -2.29 -12.43 -8.64
CA ASP A 80 -1.99 -13.73 -8.03
C ASP A 80 -0.46 -13.90 -7.94
N ALA A 81 0.03 -14.41 -6.81
CA ALA A 81 1.44 -14.75 -6.67
C ALA A 81 1.74 -16.04 -7.45
N GLU A 82 2.77 -16.02 -8.30
CA GLU A 82 3.23 -17.15 -9.13
C GLU A 82 3.87 -18.28 -8.31
#